data_AF-A0A3A8RWT4-F1
#
_entry.id   AF-A0A3A8RWT4-F1
#
_cell.length_a   1.000
_cell.length_b   1.000
_cell.length_c   1.000
_cell.angle_alpha   90.00
_cell.angle_beta   90.00
_cell.angle_gamma   90.00
#
_symmetry.space_group_name_H-M   'P 1'
#
loop_
_entity.id
_entity.type
_entity.pdbx_description
1 polymer ?
#
loop_
_entity_poly.entity_id
_entity_poly.type
_entity_poly.pdbx_seq_one_letter_code
_entity_poly.pdbx_strand_id
1 'polypeptide(L)'
;MTWPLALLLLAATTAKASTQEKSEAFEARAVRCGEVLTRNTRLTRDLVCAGTPIPALRIAAPGVVLDLGGHTVRRAGSGPGDTVGIAAESDSTVRNGTIRGFNRGYAYDATVHLHQVALVDNRTAIFHTNGGGGFLFTDSSMRGNRLGFGSEFDATSGSIDIRGSQFTGNGLVLYVDFHDTRISGSTFTANENVLFCYSGNVLIRSSTFTENASVAELTWSNGRFDNCYELVFENSILANNTAFGTPESPDWQAFDFQMRNTWILNNGEGLRLAAQTLDVRGNLWWDNAGGLTLSNLPDFEPVPQEGPVRNNRFMSNRGDGLRVLPGSTPTLSNNVCQGNTGWGIHAPTAIDGGGNVARGNGAGGCVGVACTP
;
A
#
# COMPACT_ATOMS: atom_id res chain seq x y z
N MET A 1 -47.65 -25.90 11.83
CA MET A 1 -47.16 -27.00 10.98
C MET A 1 -45.65 -26.93 10.96
N THR A 2 -45.03 -27.96 11.48
CA THR A 2 -43.59 -28.16 11.63
C THR A 2 -42.96 -28.65 10.32
N TRP A 3 -41.89 -28.02 9.86
CA TRP A 3 -40.63 -28.65 9.39
C TRP A 3 -39.64 -27.59 8.85
N PRO A 4 -38.34 -27.64 9.23
CA PRO A 4 -37.29 -26.78 8.69
C PRO A 4 -36.52 -27.49 7.56
N LEU A 5 -36.14 -26.77 6.51
CA LEU A 5 -35.11 -27.22 5.57
C LEU A 5 -33.74 -26.76 6.09
N ALA A 6 -32.97 -27.70 6.64
CA ALA A 6 -31.55 -27.54 6.88
C ALA A 6 -30.80 -27.80 5.57
N LEU A 7 -30.13 -26.78 5.03
CA LEU A 7 -29.25 -26.91 3.88
C LEU A 7 -27.88 -27.40 4.39
N LEU A 8 -27.52 -28.64 4.10
CA LEU A 8 -26.19 -29.20 4.33
C LEU A 8 -25.21 -28.56 3.32
N LEU A 9 -24.34 -27.66 3.80
CA LEU A 9 -23.17 -27.20 3.07
C LEU A 9 -22.07 -28.28 3.16
N LEU A 10 -21.96 -29.09 2.10
CA LEU A 10 -20.79 -29.95 1.87
C LEU A 10 -19.61 -29.05 1.50
N ALA A 11 -18.77 -28.70 2.47
CA ALA A 11 -17.46 -28.11 2.22
C ALA A 11 -16.56 -29.15 1.56
N ALA A 12 -16.40 -29.06 0.25
CA ALA A 12 -15.37 -29.81 -0.45
C ALA A 12 -14.00 -29.24 -0.05
N THR A 13 -13.31 -29.91 0.87
CA THR A 13 -11.91 -29.65 1.18
C THR A 13 -11.07 -30.13 0.01
N THR A 14 -10.77 -29.23 -0.93
CA THR A 14 -9.70 -29.44 -1.90
C THR A 14 -8.37 -29.35 -1.15
N ALA A 15 -7.81 -30.51 -0.78
CA ALA A 15 -6.45 -30.59 -0.30
C ALA A 15 -5.53 -30.02 -1.40
N LYS A 16 -4.91 -28.86 -1.13
CA LYS A 16 -3.81 -28.35 -1.96
C LYS A 16 -2.74 -29.44 -2.02
N ALA A 17 -2.55 -30.02 -3.20
CA ALA A 17 -1.39 -30.85 -3.47
C ALA A 17 -0.15 -29.99 -3.21
N SER A 18 0.61 -30.32 -2.16
CA SER A 18 1.91 -29.68 -1.94
C SER A 18 2.81 -30.12 -3.08
N THR A 19 3.14 -29.19 -3.97
CA THR A 19 4.30 -29.34 -4.85
C THR A 19 5.50 -29.62 -3.96
N GLN A 20 6.03 -30.84 -4.05
CA GLN A 20 7.19 -31.29 -3.31
C GLN A 20 8.37 -30.43 -3.76
N GLU A 21 8.72 -29.40 -2.96
CA GLU A 21 9.87 -28.56 -3.20
C GLU A 21 11.11 -29.46 -3.32
N LYS A 22 11.83 -29.31 -4.44
CA LYS A 22 13.10 -29.99 -4.66
C LYS A 22 14.01 -29.63 -3.48
N SER A 23 14.43 -30.61 -2.69
CA SER A 23 15.29 -30.40 -1.52
C SER A 23 16.54 -29.64 -1.93
N GLU A 24 16.58 -28.34 -1.65
CA GLU A 24 17.76 -27.51 -1.85
C GLU A 24 18.85 -27.97 -0.88
N ALA A 25 20.04 -28.25 -1.40
CA ALA A 25 21.18 -28.59 -0.55
C ALA A 25 21.69 -27.31 0.13
N PHE A 26 21.58 -27.26 1.46
CA PHE A 26 22.15 -26.20 2.29
C PHE A 26 23.42 -26.69 2.95
N GLU A 27 24.48 -25.87 2.88
CA GLU A 27 25.65 -26.10 3.71
C GLU A 27 25.41 -25.52 5.10
N ALA A 28 25.33 -26.38 6.12
CA ALA A 28 25.27 -25.96 7.50
C ALA A 28 26.67 -25.49 7.95
N ARG A 29 27.02 -24.25 7.64
CA ARG A 29 28.28 -23.62 8.03
C ARG A 29 28.05 -22.56 9.10
N ALA A 30 29.02 -22.41 10.00
CA ALA A 30 29.04 -21.31 10.95
C ALA A 30 29.38 -19.99 10.22
N VAL A 31 28.33 -19.31 9.75
CA VAL A 31 28.42 -17.99 9.11
C VAL A 31 28.95 -16.94 10.10
N ARG A 32 29.72 -15.99 9.59
CA ARG A 32 30.28 -14.85 10.35
C ARG A 32 29.82 -13.52 9.74
N CYS A 33 29.85 -12.47 10.55
CA CYS A 33 29.59 -11.11 10.07
C CYS A 33 30.63 -10.68 9.03
N GLY A 34 30.18 -10.01 7.98
CA GLY A 34 31.00 -9.58 6.85
C GLY A 34 31.28 -10.70 5.84
N GLU A 35 30.70 -11.89 6.01
CA GLU A 35 30.91 -13.00 5.08
C GLU A 35 30.19 -12.75 3.74
N VAL A 36 30.85 -13.16 2.67
CA VAL A 36 30.33 -13.15 1.30
C VAL A 36 29.83 -14.55 0.96
N LEU A 37 28.54 -14.64 0.68
CA LEU A 37 27.84 -15.88 0.37
C LEU A 37 27.77 -16.07 -1.15
N THR A 38 28.33 -17.18 -1.60
CA THR A 38 28.36 -17.58 -3.03
C THR A 38 27.62 -18.89 -3.29
N ARG A 39 26.94 -19.43 -2.27
CA ARG A 39 26.20 -20.69 -2.30
C ARG A 39 25.08 -20.68 -1.25
N ASN A 40 24.09 -21.54 -1.44
CA ASN A 40 22.97 -21.69 -0.52
C ASN A 40 23.46 -21.94 0.90
N THR A 41 22.97 -21.13 1.83
CA THR A 41 23.48 -21.07 3.19
C THR A 41 22.33 -21.01 4.17
N ARG A 42 22.44 -21.79 5.24
CA ARG A 42 21.50 -21.72 6.36
C ARG A 42 22.21 -21.25 7.62
N LEU A 43 21.68 -20.23 8.28
CA LEU A 43 22.18 -19.82 9.59
C LEU A 43 21.86 -20.88 10.64
N THR A 44 22.80 -21.08 11.56
CA THR A 44 22.69 -22.03 12.68
C THR A 44 22.66 -21.33 14.04
N ARG A 45 22.73 -19.99 14.04
CA ARG A 45 22.71 -19.13 15.21
C ARG A 45 22.44 -17.68 14.80
N ASP A 46 22.09 -16.86 15.78
CA ASP A 46 22.01 -15.41 15.61
C ASP A 46 23.39 -14.82 15.27
N LEU A 47 23.38 -13.77 14.45
CA LEU A 47 24.55 -12.98 14.12
C LEU A 47 24.44 -11.61 14.78
N VAL A 48 25.47 -11.27 15.56
CA VAL A 48 25.60 -9.99 16.25
C VAL A 48 26.79 -9.26 15.64
N CYS A 49 26.49 -8.36 14.72
CA CYS A 49 27.50 -7.73 13.88
C CYS A 49 27.83 -6.33 14.39
N ALA A 50 29.12 -6.02 14.47
CA ALA A 50 29.56 -4.66 14.78
C ALA A 50 29.00 -3.69 13.73
N GLY A 51 28.63 -2.48 14.14
CA GLY A 51 28.20 -1.44 13.21
C GLY A 51 29.37 -0.89 12.40
N THR A 52 29.77 -1.59 11.35
CA THR A 52 30.81 -1.18 10.39
C THR A 52 30.17 -0.82 9.04
N PRO A 53 30.91 -0.17 8.13
CA PRO A 53 30.43 0.04 6.75
C PRO A 53 30.30 -1.24 5.93
N ILE A 54 30.91 -2.34 6.37
CA ILE A 54 30.79 -3.63 5.68
C ILE A 54 29.42 -4.23 6.04
N PRO A 55 28.61 -4.66 5.06
CA PRO A 55 27.33 -5.31 5.35
C PRO A 55 27.50 -6.51 6.29
N ALA A 56 26.52 -6.77 7.16
CA ALA A 56 26.59 -7.94 8.04
C ALA A 56 26.67 -9.25 7.25
N LEU A 57 25.99 -9.35 6.10
CA LEU A 57 26.18 -10.40 5.10
C LEU A 57 26.10 -9.81 3.69
N ARG A 58 26.87 -10.38 2.75
CA ARG A 58 26.80 -10.06 1.32
C ARG A 58 26.42 -11.32 0.54
N ILE A 59 25.48 -11.23 -0.39
CA ILE A 59 25.13 -12.29 -1.33
C ILE A 59 25.66 -11.88 -2.70
N ALA A 60 26.65 -12.61 -3.22
CA ALA A 60 27.44 -12.20 -4.39
C ALA A 60 27.43 -13.22 -5.54
N ALA A 61 26.60 -14.27 -5.46
CA ALA A 61 26.41 -15.21 -6.55
C ALA A 61 24.91 -15.34 -6.88
N PRO A 62 24.56 -15.53 -8.16
CA PRO A 62 23.18 -15.64 -8.59
C PRO A 62 22.53 -16.94 -8.10
N GLY A 63 21.24 -16.87 -7.78
CA GLY A 63 20.42 -17.99 -7.34
C GLY A 63 20.70 -18.45 -5.90
N VAL A 64 21.47 -17.69 -5.11
CA VAL A 64 21.76 -18.05 -3.73
C VAL A 64 20.52 -17.87 -2.86
N VAL A 65 20.19 -18.92 -2.10
CA VAL A 65 19.19 -18.90 -1.03
C VAL A 65 19.89 -18.79 0.32
N LEU A 66 19.60 -17.70 1.04
CA LEU A 66 19.97 -17.52 2.44
C LEU A 66 18.75 -17.82 3.32
N ASP A 67 18.74 -18.98 3.95
CA ASP A 67 17.76 -19.33 4.99
C ASP A 67 18.31 -18.84 6.34
N LEU A 68 17.66 -17.86 6.95
CA LEU A 68 18.04 -17.37 8.27
C LEU A 68 17.70 -18.38 9.38
N GLY A 69 16.98 -19.47 9.09
CA GLY A 69 16.78 -20.59 10.01
C GLY A 69 15.98 -20.25 11.27
N GLY A 70 15.22 -19.14 11.25
CA GLY A 70 14.56 -18.55 12.42
C GLY A 70 15.47 -17.64 13.25
N HIS A 71 16.72 -17.44 12.84
CA HIS A 71 17.70 -16.63 13.56
C HIS A 71 17.63 -15.15 13.20
N THR A 72 18.27 -14.35 14.04
CA THR A 72 18.36 -12.90 13.89
C THR A 72 19.75 -12.47 13.40
N VAL A 73 19.78 -11.67 12.34
CA VAL A 73 20.93 -10.83 11.98
C VAL A 73 20.69 -9.45 12.56
N ARG A 74 21.52 -9.03 13.52
CA ARG A 74 21.37 -7.73 14.20
C ARG A 74 22.67 -6.96 14.33
N ARG A 75 22.55 -5.65 14.37
CA ARG A 75 23.63 -4.74 14.72
C ARG A 75 23.94 -4.76 16.23
N ALA A 76 25.20 -4.53 16.58
CA ALA A 76 25.69 -4.22 17.92
C ALA A 76 26.01 -2.71 18.06
N GLY A 77 25.73 -2.13 19.24
CA GLY A 77 26.03 -0.73 19.57
C GLY A 77 24.88 0.26 19.32
N SER A 78 25.08 1.55 19.63
CA SER A 78 24.07 2.63 19.49
C SER A 78 24.08 3.30 18.11
N GLY A 79 22.89 3.70 17.62
CA GLY A 79 22.69 4.56 16.45
C GLY A 79 22.86 3.90 15.07
N PRO A 80 21.98 4.13 14.08
CA PRO A 80 22.16 3.66 12.70
C PRO A 80 23.22 4.52 12.00
N GLY A 81 24.50 4.16 12.12
CA GLY A 81 25.56 4.67 11.22
C GLY A 81 25.31 4.22 9.77
N ASP A 82 26.25 4.30 8.83
CA ASP A 82 26.00 3.83 7.45
C ASP A 82 26.05 2.29 7.28
N THR A 83 25.34 1.57 8.16
CA THR A 83 25.43 0.11 8.28
C THR A 83 24.34 -0.58 7.46
N VAL A 84 24.72 -1.67 6.80
CA VAL A 84 23.81 -2.53 6.03
C VAL A 84 23.69 -3.90 6.72
N GLY A 85 22.48 -4.43 6.84
CA GLY A 85 22.24 -5.79 7.35
C GLY A 85 22.64 -6.83 6.31
N ILE A 86 21.83 -6.99 5.28
CA ILE A 86 22.13 -7.91 4.18
C ILE A 86 22.18 -7.11 2.88
N ALA A 87 23.24 -7.27 2.12
CA ALA A 87 23.39 -6.71 0.78
C ALA A 87 23.31 -7.84 -0.25
N ALA A 88 22.45 -7.70 -1.25
CA ALA A 88 22.31 -8.63 -2.36
C ALA A 88 22.79 -7.98 -3.67
N GLU A 89 23.89 -8.50 -4.20
CA GLU A 89 24.58 -8.02 -5.42
C GLU A 89 24.23 -8.89 -6.65
N SER A 90 23.34 -9.84 -6.47
CA SER A 90 22.94 -10.83 -7.47
C SER A 90 21.59 -11.40 -7.10
N ASP A 91 20.91 -11.97 -8.10
CA ASP A 91 19.59 -12.55 -7.92
C ASP A 91 19.59 -13.57 -6.79
N SER A 92 18.70 -13.41 -5.81
CA SER A 92 18.78 -14.18 -4.58
C SER A 92 17.46 -14.23 -3.81
N THR A 93 17.40 -15.15 -2.85
CA THR A 93 16.28 -15.26 -1.91
C THR A 93 16.81 -15.23 -0.49
N VAL A 94 16.19 -14.42 0.37
CA VAL A 94 16.40 -14.50 1.82
C VAL A 94 15.10 -14.87 2.50
N ARG A 95 15.14 -15.84 3.41
CA ARG A 95 13.92 -16.33 4.06
C ARG A 95 14.08 -16.66 5.54
N ASN A 96 12.92 -16.74 6.22
CA ASN A 96 12.77 -17.38 7.52
C ASN A 96 13.69 -16.83 8.61
N GLY A 97 13.49 -15.58 9.04
CA GLY A 97 14.23 -15.01 10.16
C GLY A 97 14.04 -13.51 10.33
N THR A 98 14.94 -12.88 11.09
CA THR A 98 14.83 -11.45 11.44
C THR A 98 16.07 -10.66 11.06
N ILE A 99 15.88 -9.46 10.51
CA ILE A 99 16.94 -8.47 10.23
C ILE A 99 16.62 -7.18 11.00
N ARG A 100 17.52 -6.76 11.91
CA ARG A 100 17.20 -5.73 12.90
C ARG A 100 18.29 -4.70 13.19
N GLY A 101 17.86 -3.46 13.34
CA GLY A 101 18.66 -2.38 13.97
C GLY A 101 19.72 -1.75 13.06
N PHE A 102 19.60 -1.92 11.75
CA PHE A 102 20.52 -1.34 10.77
C PHE A 102 20.00 0.00 10.24
N ASN A 103 20.88 0.79 9.63
CA ASN A 103 20.47 1.94 8.83
C ASN A 103 19.75 1.48 7.55
N ARG A 104 20.28 0.47 6.88
CA ARG A 104 19.58 -0.26 5.81
C ARG A 104 19.49 -1.73 6.22
N GLY A 105 18.29 -2.24 6.46
CA GLY A 105 18.08 -3.64 6.85
C GLY A 105 18.52 -4.58 5.73
N TYR A 106 17.91 -4.40 4.56
CA TYR A 106 18.20 -5.14 3.34
C TYR A 106 18.48 -4.16 2.20
N ALA A 107 19.60 -4.31 1.51
CA ALA A 107 19.96 -3.53 0.33
C ALA A 107 20.15 -4.43 -0.88
N TYR A 108 19.74 -3.98 -2.07
CA TYR A 108 19.84 -4.79 -3.28
C TYR A 108 20.00 -3.96 -4.55
N ASP A 109 20.65 -4.53 -5.56
CA ASP A 109 20.79 -3.99 -6.94
C ASP A 109 20.48 -5.06 -8.02
N ALA A 110 19.75 -6.11 -7.63
CA ALA A 110 19.40 -7.27 -8.46
C ALA A 110 17.93 -7.69 -8.28
N THR A 111 17.51 -8.82 -8.88
CA THR A 111 16.16 -9.36 -8.65
C THR A 111 16.13 -10.25 -7.41
N VAL A 112 15.34 -9.86 -6.41
CA VAL A 112 15.41 -10.48 -5.08
C VAL A 112 14.04 -10.83 -4.51
N HIS A 113 14.04 -11.86 -3.67
CA HIS A 113 12.85 -12.33 -2.96
C HIS A 113 13.10 -12.41 -1.46
N LEU A 114 12.25 -11.76 -0.68
CA LEU A 114 12.16 -11.94 0.77
C LEU A 114 10.88 -12.72 1.12
N HIS A 115 11.06 -13.81 1.87
CA HIS A 115 9.96 -14.69 2.25
C HIS A 115 9.99 -15.04 3.74
N GLN A 116 8.92 -14.82 4.49
CA GLN A 116 8.90 -15.09 5.94
C GLN A 116 10.03 -14.39 6.71
N VAL A 117 10.31 -13.14 6.35
CA VAL A 117 11.32 -12.31 7.00
C VAL A 117 10.66 -11.22 7.84
N ALA A 118 11.21 -10.96 9.03
CA ALA A 118 10.86 -9.81 9.85
C ALA A 118 11.94 -8.72 9.75
N LEU A 119 11.57 -7.54 9.28
CA LEU A 119 12.43 -6.36 9.26
C LEU A 119 12.02 -5.40 10.38
N VAL A 120 12.89 -5.28 11.39
CA VAL A 120 12.51 -4.66 12.67
C VAL A 120 13.47 -3.54 13.06
N ASP A 121 12.92 -2.40 13.48
CA ASP A 121 13.66 -1.26 14.04
C ASP A 121 14.87 -0.81 13.18
N ASN A 122 14.77 -0.92 11.86
CA ASN A 122 15.76 -0.36 10.95
C ASN A 122 15.41 1.10 10.66
N ARG A 123 16.41 1.92 10.32
CA ARG A 123 16.08 3.26 9.80
C ARG A 123 15.35 3.13 8.47
N THR A 124 15.91 2.37 7.54
CA THR A 124 15.28 1.95 6.29
C THR A 124 15.27 0.43 6.25
N ALA A 125 14.10 -0.19 6.13
CA ALA A 125 13.98 -1.64 6.16
C ALA A 125 14.56 -2.25 4.88
N ILE A 126 14.19 -1.69 3.72
CA ILE A 126 14.60 -2.13 2.39
C ILE A 126 15.06 -0.94 1.57
N PHE A 127 16.21 -1.07 0.92
CA PHE A 127 16.79 -0.03 0.09
C PHE A 127 17.24 -0.56 -1.27
N HIS A 128 16.62 -0.08 -2.34
CA HIS A 128 17.02 -0.39 -3.71
C HIS A 128 18.16 0.54 -4.15
N THR A 129 19.28 -0.01 -4.58
CA THR A 129 20.44 0.71 -5.09
C THR A 129 20.66 0.37 -6.55
N ASN A 130 21.14 1.33 -7.34
CA ASN A 130 21.60 1.14 -8.72
C ASN A 130 20.69 0.35 -9.67
N GLY A 131 20.03 1.03 -10.61
CA GLY A 131 19.51 0.40 -11.83
C GLY A 131 18.13 -0.23 -11.68
N GLY A 132 17.92 -1.35 -12.38
CA GLY A 132 16.63 -2.01 -12.52
C GLY A 132 16.55 -3.31 -11.74
N GLY A 133 15.37 -3.67 -11.22
CA GLY A 133 15.22 -4.96 -10.53
C GLY A 133 13.79 -5.29 -10.14
N GLY A 134 13.52 -6.59 -9.97
CA GLY A 134 12.28 -7.08 -9.37
C GLY A 134 12.46 -7.35 -7.88
N PHE A 135 11.54 -6.85 -7.06
CA PHE A 135 11.52 -7.11 -5.63
C PHE A 135 10.22 -7.81 -5.25
N LEU A 136 10.33 -9.02 -4.69
CA LEU A 136 9.19 -9.78 -4.17
C LEU A 136 9.27 -9.86 -2.65
N PHE A 137 8.23 -9.44 -1.94
CA PHE A 137 8.08 -9.53 -0.49
C PHE A 137 6.83 -10.34 -0.15
N THR A 138 7.02 -11.50 0.47
CA THR A 138 5.92 -12.46 0.70
C THR A 138 5.89 -12.92 2.14
N ASP A 139 4.69 -13.00 2.71
CA ASP A 139 4.43 -13.57 4.04
C ASP A 139 5.39 -13.03 5.12
N SER A 140 5.74 -11.75 5.02
CA SER A 140 6.81 -11.11 5.77
C SER A 140 6.26 -9.95 6.59
N SER A 141 7.07 -9.39 7.49
CA SER A 141 6.64 -8.29 8.36
C SER A 141 7.65 -7.15 8.43
N MET A 142 7.16 -5.92 8.52
CA MET A 142 7.94 -4.72 8.80
C MET A 142 7.39 -4.00 10.04
N ARG A 143 8.24 -3.78 11.04
CA ARG A 143 7.81 -3.13 12.28
C ARG A 143 8.82 -2.14 12.84
N GLY A 144 8.33 -0.97 13.26
CA GLY A 144 9.15 0.02 13.96
C GLY A 144 10.23 0.66 13.09
N ASN A 145 10.15 0.51 11.76
CA ASN A 145 11.13 1.12 10.86
C ASN A 145 10.74 2.58 10.60
N ARG A 146 11.73 3.47 10.47
CA ARG A 146 11.43 4.86 10.08
C ARG A 146 10.94 4.93 8.63
N LEU A 147 11.55 4.14 7.75
CA LEU A 147 11.17 3.94 6.36
C LEU A 147 11.11 2.43 6.08
N GLY A 148 10.02 1.93 5.50
CA GLY A 148 9.88 0.54 5.09
C GLY A 148 10.70 0.27 3.83
N PHE A 149 10.20 0.73 2.69
CA PHE A 149 10.91 0.65 1.41
C PHE A 149 11.32 2.03 0.93
N GLY A 150 12.56 2.14 0.43
CA GLY A 150 13.02 3.29 -0.34
C GLY A 150 14.07 2.89 -1.36
N SER A 151 14.55 3.88 -2.10
CA SER A 151 15.48 3.69 -3.21
C SER A 151 16.44 4.85 -3.34
N GLU A 152 17.48 4.67 -4.16
CA GLU A 152 18.26 5.79 -4.67
C GLU A 152 17.42 6.62 -5.64
N PHE A 153 17.29 7.90 -5.31
CA PHE A 153 16.47 8.88 -6.01
C PHE A 153 16.94 9.07 -7.46
N ASP A 154 16.01 9.01 -8.41
CA ASP A 154 16.25 9.13 -9.86
C ASP A 154 17.28 8.15 -10.45
N ALA A 155 17.70 7.14 -9.69
CA ALA A 155 18.77 6.21 -10.08
C ALA A 155 18.29 4.76 -10.17
N THR A 156 17.04 4.49 -9.78
CA THR A 156 16.47 3.14 -9.80
C THR A 156 15.08 3.11 -10.40
N SER A 157 14.72 1.97 -10.97
CA SER A 157 13.36 1.69 -11.46
C SER A 157 13.09 0.19 -11.39
N GLY A 158 11.86 -0.26 -11.58
CA GLY A 158 11.56 -1.69 -11.58
C GLY A 158 10.22 -2.04 -10.97
N SER A 159 10.10 -3.26 -10.46
CA SER A 159 8.83 -3.77 -9.91
C SER A 159 8.95 -4.15 -8.45
N ILE A 160 7.92 -3.80 -7.69
CA ILE A 160 7.75 -4.15 -6.27
C ILE A 160 6.47 -4.97 -6.18
N ASP A 161 6.56 -6.20 -5.69
CA ASP A 161 5.42 -7.07 -5.48
C ASP A 161 5.36 -7.51 -4.01
N ILE A 162 4.30 -7.10 -3.31
CA ILE A 162 4.08 -7.34 -1.90
C ILE A 162 2.85 -8.23 -1.74
N ARG A 163 3.00 -9.37 -1.08
CA ARG A 163 1.92 -10.36 -0.91
C ARG A 163 1.84 -10.87 0.53
N GLY A 164 0.62 -10.95 1.07
CA GLY A 164 0.38 -11.63 2.36
C GLY A 164 1.16 -11.05 3.55
N SER A 165 1.58 -9.78 3.48
CA SER A 165 2.57 -9.22 4.40
C SER A 165 1.97 -8.19 5.36
N GLN A 166 2.66 -7.95 6.48
CA GLN A 166 2.18 -7.10 7.58
C GLN A 166 3.12 -5.92 7.84
N PHE A 167 2.56 -4.72 7.96
CA PHE A 167 3.30 -3.48 8.17
C PHE A 167 2.72 -2.75 9.39
N THR A 168 3.49 -2.66 10.47
CA THR A 168 2.99 -2.15 11.74
C THR A 168 3.90 -1.11 12.38
N GLY A 169 3.37 0.06 12.75
CA GLY A 169 4.13 1.02 13.55
C GLY A 169 5.38 1.54 12.84
N ASN A 170 5.36 1.66 11.52
CA ASN A 170 6.44 2.28 10.76
C ASN A 170 6.15 3.79 10.58
N GLY A 171 7.20 4.56 10.30
CA GLY A 171 7.06 5.96 9.88
C GLY A 171 6.41 6.02 8.50
N LEU A 172 7.20 5.93 7.43
CA LEU A 172 6.69 5.72 6.07
C LEU A 172 6.85 4.25 5.67
N VAL A 173 5.80 3.59 5.17
CA VAL A 173 5.91 2.18 4.75
C VAL A 173 6.52 2.04 3.35
N LEU A 174 6.01 2.75 2.36
CA LEU A 174 6.45 2.66 0.97
C LEU A 174 6.76 4.04 0.41
N TYR A 175 8.02 4.27 0.04
CA TYR A 175 8.41 5.35 -0.87
C TYR A 175 8.58 4.75 -2.27
N VAL A 176 7.60 4.98 -3.14
CA VAL A 176 7.58 4.48 -4.52
C VAL A 176 8.17 5.56 -5.41
N ASP A 177 9.25 5.23 -6.13
CA ASP A 177 10.03 6.17 -6.92
C ASP A 177 10.43 5.54 -8.26
N PHE A 178 9.68 5.84 -9.32
CA PHE A 178 9.84 5.16 -10.62
C PHE A 178 9.69 3.62 -10.57
N HIS A 179 8.87 3.10 -9.65
CA HIS A 179 8.53 1.67 -9.56
C HIS A 179 7.07 1.36 -9.90
N ASP A 180 6.85 0.20 -10.51
CA ASP A 180 5.55 -0.45 -10.61
C ASP A 180 5.31 -1.30 -9.37
N THR A 181 4.41 -0.85 -8.50
CA THR A 181 4.14 -1.48 -7.21
C THR A 181 2.81 -2.22 -7.21
N ARG A 182 2.83 -3.50 -6.86
CA ARG A 182 1.65 -4.35 -6.66
C ARG A 182 1.59 -4.82 -5.22
N ILE A 183 0.45 -4.64 -4.58
CA ILE A 183 0.21 -5.03 -3.19
C ILE A 183 -1.03 -5.91 -3.16
N SER A 184 -0.93 -7.09 -2.54
CA SER A 184 -2.04 -8.02 -2.45
C SER A 184 -2.12 -8.71 -1.09
N GLY A 185 -3.34 -8.87 -0.56
CA GLY A 185 -3.58 -9.64 0.66
C GLY A 185 -2.80 -9.14 1.88
N SER A 186 -2.44 -7.86 1.92
CA SER A 186 -1.52 -7.31 2.93
C SER A 186 -2.22 -6.38 3.91
N THR A 187 -1.62 -6.19 5.07
CA THR A 187 -2.22 -5.40 6.16
C THR A 187 -1.27 -4.30 6.63
N PHE A 188 -1.78 -3.07 6.70
CA PHE A 188 -1.07 -1.88 7.13
C PHE A 188 -1.77 -1.30 8.36
N THR A 189 -1.12 -1.38 9.52
CA THR A 189 -1.71 -1.02 10.80
C THR A 189 -0.86 -0.04 11.60
N ALA A 190 -1.47 1.02 12.11
CA ALA A 190 -0.81 1.94 13.04
C ALA A 190 0.51 2.53 12.51
N ASN A 191 0.62 2.75 11.19
CA ASN A 191 1.75 3.47 10.59
C ASN A 191 1.48 4.98 10.60
N GLU A 192 2.54 5.78 10.61
CA GLU A 192 2.42 7.23 10.49
C GLU A 192 1.93 7.60 9.08
N ASN A 193 2.58 7.09 8.05
CA ASN A 193 2.14 7.18 6.66
C ASN A 193 2.39 5.85 5.93
N VAL A 194 1.45 5.39 5.10
CA VAL A 194 1.62 4.11 4.39
C VAL A 194 2.32 4.30 3.05
N LEU A 195 1.84 5.21 2.21
CA LEU A 195 2.33 5.36 0.85
C LEU A 195 2.79 6.79 0.56
N PHE A 196 3.97 6.91 -0.02
CA PHE A 196 4.40 8.10 -0.75
C PHE A 196 4.68 7.66 -2.19
N CYS A 197 4.00 8.26 -3.16
CA CYS A 197 4.11 7.86 -4.56
C CYS A 197 4.67 9.01 -5.40
N TYR A 198 5.86 8.78 -5.95
CA TYR A 198 6.61 9.70 -6.78
C TYR A 198 6.93 9.02 -8.11
N SER A 199 6.38 9.53 -9.21
CA SER A 199 6.66 8.99 -10.55
C SER A 199 6.42 7.49 -10.74
N GLY A 200 5.47 6.91 -9.99
CA GLY A 200 5.23 5.46 -9.96
C GLY A 200 3.78 5.06 -10.24
N ASN A 201 3.57 3.75 -10.31
CA ASN A 201 2.24 3.14 -10.42
C ASN A 201 2.00 2.22 -9.21
N VAL A 202 0.81 2.29 -8.61
CA VAL A 202 0.48 1.52 -7.41
C VAL A 202 -0.86 0.83 -7.56
N LEU A 203 -0.85 -0.50 -7.52
CA LEU A 203 -2.03 -1.36 -7.55
C LEU A 203 -2.18 -2.13 -6.24
N ILE A 204 -3.28 -1.87 -5.53
CA ILE A 204 -3.59 -2.45 -4.23
C ILE A 204 -4.84 -3.31 -4.36
N ARG A 205 -4.71 -4.59 -3.99
CA ARG A 205 -5.79 -5.57 -4.07
C ARG A 205 -6.00 -6.30 -2.76
N SER A 206 -7.25 -6.49 -2.36
CA SER A 206 -7.62 -7.35 -1.23
C SER A 206 -6.79 -7.06 0.03
N SER A 207 -6.53 -5.79 0.30
CA SER A 207 -5.61 -5.36 1.37
C SER A 207 -6.33 -4.47 2.37
N THR A 208 -5.82 -4.41 3.60
CA THR A 208 -6.43 -3.69 4.72
C THR A 208 -5.51 -2.59 5.23
N PHE A 209 -6.04 -1.38 5.36
CA PHE A 209 -5.36 -0.20 5.90
C PHE A 209 -6.17 0.27 7.09
N THR A 210 -5.61 0.15 8.29
CA THR A 210 -6.33 0.50 9.51
C THR A 210 -5.49 1.18 10.56
N GLU A 211 -6.09 2.10 11.31
CA GLU A 211 -5.44 2.81 12.41
C GLU A 211 -4.17 3.59 12.01
N ASN A 212 -3.97 3.87 10.71
CA ASN A 212 -2.85 4.68 10.26
C ASN A 212 -3.16 6.16 10.50
N ALA A 213 -2.13 6.98 10.72
CA ALA A 213 -2.33 8.42 10.81
C ALA A 213 -2.71 8.99 9.43
N SER A 214 -1.98 8.62 8.38
CA SER A 214 -2.39 8.83 6.97
C SER A 214 -2.24 7.56 6.14
N VAL A 215 -3.05 7.45 5.08
CA VAL A 215 -3.01 6.33 4.14
C VAL A 215 -2.03 6.61 2.99
N ALA A 216 -2.03 7.81 2.43
CA ALA A 216 -1.07 8.17 1.39
C ALA A 216 -0.76 9.66 1.38
N GLU A 217 0.44 10.00 0.93
CA GLU A 217 0.86 11.34 0.54
C GLU A 217 1.12 11.33 -0.97
N LEU A 218 0.32 12.09 -1.70
CA LEU A 218 0.33 12.17 -3.16
C LEU A 218 0.36 13.65 -3.53
N THR A 219 1.55 14.25 -3.48
CA THR A 219 1.73 15.68 -3.73
C THR A 219 1.99 15.91 -5.21
N TRP A 220 1.27 16.85 -5.82
CA TRP A 220 1.50 17.31 -7.18
C TRP A 220 2.70 18.24 -7.21
N SER A 221 3.71 17.88 -8.01
CA SER A 221 4.79 18.78 -8.39
C SER A 221 4.41 19.46 -9.71
N ASN A 222 4.53 20.80 -9.75
CA ASN A 222 4.17 21.65 -10.91
C ASN A 222 4.93 21.32 -12.21
N GLY A 223 5.78 20.28 -12.21
CA GLY A 223 6.57 19.82 -13.35
C GLY A 223 5.96 18.68 -14.18
N ARG A 224 4.79 18.12 -13.83
CA ARG A 224 4.19 16.90 -14.47
C ARG A 224 5.00 15.60 -14.33
N PHE A 225 6.32 15.66 -14.14
CA PHE A 225 7.21 14.51 -14.16
C PHE A 225 7.27 13.71 -12.87
N ASP A 226 6.73 14.26 -11.77
CA ASP A 226 6.99 13.80 -10.39
C ASP A 226 5.70 13.39 -9.65
N ASN A 227 4.74 12.80 -10.36
CA ASN A 227 3.41 12.54 -9.82
C ASN A 227 3.14 11.04 -9.74
N CYS A 228 2.20 10.65 -8.87
CA CYS A 228 1.67 9.29 -8.93
C CYS A 228 0.85 9.12 -10.21
N TYR A 229 1.34 8.30 -11.14
CA TYR A 229 0.72 8.13 -12.45
C TYR A 229 -0.59 7.34 -12.35
N GLU A 230 -0.57 6.20 -11.67
CA GLU A 230 -1.74 5.38 -11.45
C GLU A 230 -1.83 4.97 -9.97
N LEU A 231 -2.98 5.18 -9.36
CA LEU A 231 -3.30 4.64 -8.04
C LEU A 231 -4.62 3.85 -8.10
N VAL A 232 -4.52 2.55 -7.86
CA VAL A 232 -5.65 1.62 -7.94
C VAL A 232 -5.88 0.92 -6.61
N PHE A 233 -7.10 0.98 -6.11
CA PHE A 233 -7.61 0.15 -5.02
C PHE A 233 -8.72 -0.77 -5.51
N GLU A 234 -8.58 -2.09 -5.31
CA GLU A 234 -9.63 -3.06 -5.63
C GLU A 234 -9.88 -4.01 -4.45
N ASN A 235 -11.16 -4.21 -4.12
CA ASN A 235 -11.61 -5.16 -3.09
C ASN A 235 -10.90 -4.97 -1.74
N SER A 236 -10.58 -3.74 -1.37
CA SER A 236 -9.76 -3.43 -0.20
C SER A 236 -10.58 -2.80 0.93
N ILE A 237 -9.99 -2.64 2.10
CA ILE A 237 -10.62 -2.03 3.27
C ILE A 237 -9.72 -0.90 3.78
N LEU A 238 -10.26 0.31 3.86
CA LEU A 238 -9.63 1.48 4.49
C LEU A 238 -10.51 1.87 5.68
N ALA A 239 -10.09 1.50 6.89
CA ALA A 239 -10.95 1.62 8.07
C ALA A 239 -10.24 2.20 9.29
N ASN A 240 -10.91 3.09 10.04
CA ASN A 240 -10.39 3.66 11.29
C ASN A 240 -9.04 4.40 11.12
N ASN A 241 -8.73 4.93 9.94
CA ASN A 241 -7.55 5.78 9.77
C ASN A 241 -7.87 7.20 10.23
N THR A 242 -6.86 7.94 10.71
CA THR A 242 -7.05 9.32 11.14
C THR A 242 -7.37 10.21 9.94
N ALA A 243 -6.62 10.07 8.85
CA ALA A 243 -6.82 10.79 7.60
C ALA A 243 -6.46 9.92 6.38
N PHE A 244 -6.87 10.38 5.19
CA PHE A 244 -6.40 9.78 3.92
C PHE A 244 -5.07 10.38 3.49
N GLY A 245 -4.97 11.72 3.51
CA GLY A 245 -3.75 12.50 3.26
C GLY A 245 -2.97 12.84 4.53
N THR A 246 -1.77 13.38 4.37
CA THR A 246 -1.03 14.01 5.48
C THR A 246 -1.58 15.41 5.76
N PRO A 247 -1.31 16.01 6.93
CA PRO A 247 -1.72 17.39 7.21
C PRO A 247 -1.19 18.42 6.19
N GLU A 248 0.02 18.18 5.66
CA GLU A 248 0.69 19.02 4.67
C GLU A 248 0.09 18.85 3.27
N SER A 249 -0.33 17.63 2.93
CA SER A 249 -0.89 17.25 1.63
C SER A 249 -2.17 16.42 1.81
N PRO A 250 -3.30 17.07 2.17
CA PRO A 250 -4.55 16.38 2.50
C PRO A 250 -5.27 15.81 1.28
N ASP A 251 -4.99 16.35 0.09
CA ASP A 251 -5.62 15.93 -1.16
C ASP A 251 -4.79 14.84 -1.83
N TRP A 252 -5.46 13.79 -2.28
CA TRP A 252 -4.82 12.79 -3.13
C TRP A 252 -4.72 13.31 -4.55
N GLN A 253 -3.50 13.61 -4.99
CA GLN A 253 -3.21 14.13 -6.32
C GLN A 253 -2.55 13.05 -7.19
N ALA A 254 -3.36 12.34 -7.98
CA ALA A 254 -2.92 11.28 -8.89
C ALA A 254 -3.38 11.54 -10.32
N PHE A 255 -2.65 11.08 -11.32
CA PHE A 255 -3.05 11.31 -12.71
C PHE A 255 -4.27 10.46 -13.08
N ASP A 256 -4.18 9.15 -12.90
CA ASP A 256 -5.31 8.21 -12.99
C ASP A 256 -5.59 7.56 -11.63
N PHE A 257 -6.85 7.63 -11.19
CA PHE A 257 -7.29 7.07 -9.92
C PHE A 257 -8.44 6.08 -10.08
N GLN A 258 -8.27 4.87 -9.58
CA GLN A 258 -9.30 3.85 -9.63
C GLN A 258 -9.57 3.30 -8.23
N MET A 259 -10.85 3.26 -7.84
CA MET A 259 -11.26 2.66 -6.57
C MET A 259 -12.51 1.83 -6.77
N ARG A 260 -12.40 0.52 -6.60
CA ARG A 260 -13.43 -0.45 -6.95
C ARG A 260 -13.72 -1.41 -5.81
N ASN A 261 -15.01 -1.61 -5.53
CA ASN A 261 -15.48 -2.61 -4.56
C ASN A 261 -14.77 -2.53 -3.19
N THR A 262 -14.38 -1.32 -2.80
CA THR A 262 -13.59 -1.05 -1.60
C THR A 262 -14.50 -0.54 -0.50
N TRP A 263 -14.18 -0.90 0.75
CA TRP A 263 -14.91 -0.43 1.92
C TRP A 263 -14.10 0.64 2.63
N ILE A 264 -14.73 1.79 2.83
CA ILE A 264 -14.17 2.97 3.44
C ILE A 264 -14.99 3.29 4.69
N LEU A 265 -14.46 2.96 5.85
CA LEU A 265 -15.25 2.84 7.09
C LEU A 265 -14.63 3.65 8.24
N ASN A 266 -15.44 4.44 8.96
CA ASN A 266 -15.05 5.04 10.24
C ASN A 266 -13.74 5.87 10.20
N ASN A 267 -13.39 6.44 9.05
CA ASN A 267 -12.18 7.25 8.96
C ASN A 267 -12.42 8.65 9.53
N GLY A 268 -11.37 9.25 10.10
CA GLY A 268 -11.40 10.58 10.70
C GLY A 268 -11.62 11.72 9.71
N GLU A 269 -11.54 11.43 8.40
CA GLU A 269 -11.79 12.35 7.29
C GLU A 269 -12.64 11.70 6.19
N GLY A 270 -13.09 12.51 5.23
CA GLY A 270 -13.52 12.03 3.91
C GLY A 270 -12.37 12.09 2.92
N LEU A 271 -12.44 11.32 1.83
CA LEU A 271 -11.40 11.35 0.80
C LEU A 271 -11.54 12.61 -0.06
N ARG A 272 -10.47 13.40 -0.16
CA ARG A 272 -10.33 14.48 -1.13
C ARG A 272 -9.46 14.01 -2.28
N LEU A 273 -10.01 13.97 -3.48
CA LEU A 273 -9.37 13.43 -4.66
C LEU A 273 -9.30 14.48 -5.76
N ALA A 274 -8.08 14.88 -6.07
CA ALA A 274 -7.72 15.67 -7.23
C ALA A 274 -7.06 14.75 -8.25
N ALA A 275 -7.75 14.43 -9.33
CA ALA A 275 -7.21 13.53 -10.36
C ALA A 275 -7.59 14.00 -11.75
N GLN A 276 -6.85 13.58 -12.78
CA GLN A 276 -7.24 13.88 -14.15
C GLN A 276 -8.34 12.93 -14.61
N THR A 277 -8.11 11.63 -14.45
CA THR A 277 -9.10 10.60 -14.74
C THR A 277 -9.44 9.81 -13.48
N LEU A 278 -10.69 9.35 -13.41
CA LEU A 278 -11.13 8.47 -12.33
C LEU A 278 -12.06 7.34 -12.77
N ASP A 279 -12.04 6.21 -12.05
CA ASP A 279 -13.10 5.17 -12.06
C ASP A 279 -13.40 4.75 -10.61
N VAL A 280 -14.43 5.36 -10.03
CA VAL A 280 -14.84 5.11 -8.64
C VAL A 280 -16.17 4.37 -8.63
N ARG A 281 -16.15 3.06 -8.34
CA ARG A 281 -17.37 2.25 -8.42
C ARG A 281 -17.52 1.13 -7.41
N GLY A 282 -18.78 0.87 -7.04
CA GLY A 282 -19.12 -0.27 -6.19
C GLY A 282 -18.60 -0.15 -4.75
N ASN A 283 -18.21 1.05 -4.31
CA ASN A 283 -17.61 1.25 -3.00
C ASN A 283 -18.67 1.51 -1.93
N LEU A 284 -18.35 1.14 -0.69
CA LEU A 284 -19.13 1.48 0.49
C LEU A 284 -18.36 2.51 1.32
N TRP A 285 -18.96 3.67 1.54
CA TRP A 285 -18.46 4.75 2.38
C TRP A 285 -19.37 4.89 3.58
N TRP A 286 -18.93 4.46 4.75
CA TRP A 286 -19.78 4.41 5.95
C TRP A 286 -19.13 5.05 7.16
N ASP A 287 -19.85 5.98 7.80
CA ASP A 287 -19.52 6.59 9.10
C ASP A 287 -18.13 7.25 9.14
N ASN A 288 -17.68 7.73 7.98
CA ASN A 288 -16.50 8.57 7.89
C ASN A 288 -16.86 10.01 8.26
N ALA A 289 -15.86 10.83 8.59
CA ALA A 289 -16.12 12.25 8.84
C ALA A 289 -16.64 13.00 7.59
N GLY A 290 -16.41 12.47 6.39
CA GLY A 290 -17.04 12.88 5.14
C GLY A 290 -17.00 11.75 4.11
N GLY A 291 -17.75 11.84 3.03
CA GLY A 291 -17.66 10.88 1.94
C GLY A 291 -16.52 11.18 0.97
N LEU A 292 -16.84 11.37 -0.31
CA LEU A 292 -15.87 11.66 -1.37
C LEU A 292 -16.00 13.12 -1.85
N THR A 293 -14.89 13.85 -1.90
CA THR A 293 -14.79 15.18 -2.52
C THR A 293 -13.89 15.13 -3.74
N LEU A 294 -14.38 15.64 -4.86
CA LEU A 294 -13.76 15.60 -6.17
C LEU A 294 -13.37 17.00 -6.64
N SER A 295 -12.14 17.14 -7.15
CA SER A 295 -11.61 18.40 -7.68
C SER A 295 -10.64 18.17 -8.84
N ASN A 296 -10.31 19.24 -9.57
CA ASN A 296 -9.29 19.19 -10.61
C ASN A 296 -7.89 19.08 -9.98
N LEU A 297 -6.96 18.50 -10.72
CA LEU A 297 -5.54 18.61 -10.39
C LEU A 297 -5.09 20.08 -10.46
N PRO A 298 -4.17 20.52 -9.58
CA PRO A 298 -3.63 21.88 -9.56
C PRO A 298 -2.57 22.09 -10.67
N ASP A 299 -2.90 21.73 -11.92
CA ASP A 299 -2.03 21.94 -13.08
C ASP A 299 -2.06 23.42 -13.55
N PHE A 300 -1.05 23.85 -14.30
CA PHE A 300 -0.94 25.21 -14.84
C PHE A 300 -2.14 25.56 -15.73
N GLU A 301 -2.58 24.58 -16.53
CA GLU A 301 -3.85 24.61 -17.25
C GLU A 301 -4.73 23.47 -16.72
N PRO A 302 -5.62 23.75 -15.75
CA PRO A 302 -6.46 22.72 -15.15
C PRO A 302 -7.32 22.03 -16.20
N VAL A 303 -7.05 20.75 -16.43
CA VAL A 303 -7.96 19.88 -17.18
C VAL A 303 -9.10 19.48 -16.24
N PRO A 304 -10.37 19.58 -16.67
CA PRO A 304 -11.48 19.06 -15.90
C PRO A 304 -11.24 17.59 -15.52
N GLN A 305 -11.43 17.28 -14.24
CA GLN A 305 -11.45 15.89 -13.80
C GLN A 305 -12.65 15.19 -14.44
N GLU A 306 -12.39 14.06 -15.11
CA GLU A 306 -13.40 13.27 -15.82
C GLU A 306 -13.39 11.80 -15.40
N GLY A 307 -14.52 11.12 -15.62
CA GLY A 307 -14.64 9.69 -15.38
C GLY A 307 -15.89 9.29 -14.59
N PRO A 308 -16.22 7.98 -14.55
CA PRO A 308 -17.41 7.49 -13.87
C PRO A 308 -17.26 7.42 -12.34
N VAL A 309 -18.26 7.95 -11.64
CA VAL A 309 -18.52 7.68 -10.22
C VAL A 309 -19.88 6.99 -10.13
N ARG A 310 -19.88 5.67 -9.90
CA ARG A 310 -21.13 4.90 -10.02
C ARG A 310 -21.29 3.73 -9.07
N ASN A 311 -22.54 3.41 -8.74
CA ASN A 311 -22.86 2.27 -7.88
C ASN A 311 -22.20 2.35 -6.49
N ASN A 312 -21.87 3.55 -6.01
CA ASN A 312 -21.32 3.74 -4.68
C ASN A 312 -22.42 3.96 -3.66
N ARG A 313 -22.16 3.59 -2.40
CA ARG A 313 -23.07 3.81 -1.27
C ARG A 313 -22.38 4.70 -0.24
N PHE A 314 -22.94 5.89 -0.01
CA PHE A 314 -22.48 6.86 0.98
C PHE A 314 -23.48 6.92 2.12
N MET A 315 -23.13 6.28 3.24
CA MET A 315 -24.04 5.98 4.33
C MET A 315 -23.57 6.65 5.62
N SER A 316 -24.42 7.45 6.25
CA SER A 316 -24.18 7.98 7.61
C SER A 316 -22.85 8.71 7.79
N ASN A 317 -22.30 9.34 6.75
CA ASN A 317 -21.06 10.11 6.89
C ASN A 317 -21.38 11.46 7.56
N ARG A 318 -20.43 12.00 8.33
CA ARG A 318 -20.56 13.27 9.06
C ARG A 318 -20.32 14.52 8.19
N GLY A 319 -20.40 14.37 6.87
CA GLY A 319 -20.33 15.43 5.87
C GLY A 319 -21.23 15.12 4.68
N ASP A 320 -20.89 15.63 3.50
CA ASP A 320 -21.57 15.22 2.27
C ASP A 320 -21.25 13.75 1.95
N GLY A 321 -22.19 13.05 1.29
CA GLY A 321 -21.90 11.74 0.71
C GLY A 321 -20.93 11.88 -0.47
N LEU A 322 -21.29 12.70 -1.46
CA LEU A 322 -20.45 12.97 -2.61
C LEU A 322 -20.49 14.47 -2.95
N ARG A 323 -19.31 15.10 -3.06
CA ARG A 323 -19.15 16.50 -3.45
C ARG A 323 -18.26 16.61 -4.67
N VAL A 324 -18.70 17.38 -5.66
CA VAL A 324 -17.90 17.78 -6.83
C VAL A 324 -17.67 19.28 -6.75
N LEU A 325 -16.40 19.69 -6.71
CA LEU A 325 -16.01 21.10 -6.69
C LEU A 325 -16.07 21.72 -8.09
N PRO A 326 -16.24 23.05 -8.19
CA PRO A 326 -16.27 23.73 -9.47
C PRO A 326 -15.05 23.43 -10.35
N GLY A 327 -15.29 23.23 -11.65
CA GLY A 327 -14.26 22.91 -12.64
C GLY A 327 -14.15 21.42 -12.97
N SER A 328 -14.59 20.53 -12.07
CA SER A 328 -14.63 19.08 -12.31
C SER A 328 -15.94 18.64 -12.96
N THR A 329 -15.88 17.70 -13.91
CA THR A 329 -17.03 17.26 -14.71
C THR A 329 -17.16 15.72 -14.77
N PRO A 330 -17.12 14.99 -13.63
CA PRO A 330 -17.31 13.54 -13.64
C PRO A 330 -18.74 13.17 -14.03
N THR A 331 -18.95 11.92 -14.46
CA THR A 331 -20.30 11.37 -14.71
C THR A 331 -20.78 10.60 -13.49
N LEU A 332 -21.90 11.04 -12.90
CA LEU A 332 -22.46 10.44 -11.68
C LEU A 332 -23.68 9.58 -12.01
N SER A 333 -23.67 8.29 -11.68
CA SER A 333 -24.83 7.42 -11.91
C SER A 333 -25.01 6.35 -10.84
N ASN A 334 -26.25 6.01 -10.52
CA ASN A 334 -26.60 4.92 -9.61
C ASN A 334 -25.91 4.98 -8.23
N ASN A 335 -25.61 6.18 -7.72
CA ASN A 335 -25.05 6.35 -6.38
C ASN A 335 -26.19 6.45 -5.36
N VAL A 336 -26.00 5.86 -4.18
CA VAL A 336 -26.96 5.90 -3.08
C VAL A 336 -26.36 6.69 -1.92
N CYS A 337 -26.99 7.79 -1.53
CA CYS A 337 -26.53 8.63 -0.42
C CYS A 337 -27.61 8.71 0.65
N GLN A 338 -27.37 8.13 1.82
CA GLN A 338 -28.37 8.03 2.88
C GLN A 338 -27.83 8.40 4.26
N GLY A 339 -28.58 9.24 4.97
CA GLY A 339 -28.30 9.57 6.38
C GLY A 339 -27.03 10.38 6.60
N ASN A 340 -26.46 11.00 5.57
CA ASN A 340 -25.28 11.84 5.72
C ASN A 340 -25.69 13.18 6.36
N THR A 341 -24.83 13.78 7.19
CA THR A 341 -25.18 15.04 7.86
C THR A 341 -25.19 16.24 6.89
N GLY A 342 -24.42 16.16 5.80
CA GLY A 342 -24.38 17.12 4.71
C GLY A 342 -25.39 16.82 3.60
N TRP A 343 -25.03 17.14 2.36
CA TRP A 343 -25.80 16.76 1.17
C TRP A 343 -25.65 15.27 0.88
N GLY A 344 -26.65 14.66 0.26
CA GLY A 344 -26.46 13.37 -0.39
C GLY A 344 -25.41 13.49 -1.50
N ILE A 345 -25.74 14.28 -2.53
CA ILE A 345 -24.83 14.62 -3.62
C ILE A 345 -24.84 16.14 -3.85
N HIS A 346 -23.69 16.79 -3.78
CA HIS A 346 -23.52 18.20 -4.16
C HIS A 346 -22.56 18.32 -5.34
N ALA A 347 -23.10 18.35 -6.56
CA ALA A 347 -22.31 18.23 -7.79
C ALA A 347 -22.81 19.15 -8.93
N PRO A 348 -22.73 20.49 -8.78
CA PRO A 348 -23.33 21.45 -9.71
C PRO A 348 -22.76 21.39 -11.15
N THR A 349 -21.56 20.85 -11.34
CA THR A 349 -20.86 20.78 -12.63
C THR A 349 -20.78 19.37 -13.20
N ALA A 350 -21.30 18.36 -12.50
CA ALA A 350 -21.22 16.98 -12.95
C ALA A 350 -22.18 16.67 -14.10
N ILE A 351 -21.83 15.65 -14.88
CA ILE A 351 -22.73 15.07 -15.88
C ILE A 351 -23.65 14.09 -15.15
N ASP A 352 -24.96 14.31 -15.23
CA ASP A 352 -25.96 13.41 -14.66
C ASP A 352 -26.13 12.17 -15.54
N GLY A 353 -25.61 11.03 -15.07
CA GLY A 353 -25.80 9.73 -15.70
C GLY A 353 -27.06 8.98 -15.22
N GLY A 354 -27.84 9.59 -14.32
CA GLY A 354 -29.11 9.06 -13.83
C GLY A 354 -29.01 7.96 -12.77
N GLY A 355 -30.17 7.62 -12.17
CA GLY A 355 -30.31 6.51 -11.22
C GLY A 355 -29.81 6.81 -9.80
N ASN A 356 -29.44 8.05 -9.50
CA ASN A 356 -28.98 8.42 -8.16
C ASN A 356 -30.16 8.43 -7.15
N VAL A 357 -29.86 8.08 -5.90
CA VAL A 357 -30.83 8.01 -4.79
C VAL A 357 -30.25 8.83 -3.62
N ALA A 358 -31.05 9.73 -3.05
CA ALA A 358 -30.63 10.50 -1.88
C ALA A 358 -31.76 10.63 -0.86
N ARG A 359 -31.56 10.09 0.35
CA ARG A 359 -32.61 10.02 1.39
C ARG A 359 -32.09 10.41 2.77
N GLY A 360 -32.86 11.21 3.51
CA GLY A 360 -32.59 11.50 4.91
C GLY A 360 -31.23 12.16 5.18
N ASN A 361 -30.69 12.92 4.22
CA ASN A 361 -29.45 13.68 4.39
C ASN A 361 -29.76 15.06 4.98
N GLY A 362 -28.87 15.59 5.82
CA GLY A 362 -29.14 16.79 6.64
C GLY A 362 -29.24 18.09 5.86
N ALA A 363 -28.40 18.30 4.84
CA ALA A 363 -28.43 19.53 4.03
C ALA A 363 -29.35 19.44 2.80
N GLY A 364 -29.68 18.22 2.36
CA GLY A 364 -30.61 17.96 1.26
C GLY A 364 -30.24 16.76 0.38
N GLY A 365 -31.09 16.47 -0.60
CA GLY A 365 -30.93 15.33 -1.50
C GLY A 365 -29.75 15.50 -2.47
N CYS A 366 -30.00 16.19 -3.59
CA CYS A 366 -29.02 16.37 -4.66
C CYS A 366 -29.01 17.79 -5.26
N VAL A 367 -27.83 18.24 -5.66
CA VAL A 367 -27.58 19.47 -6.42
C VAL A 367 -26.77 19.13 -7.67
N GLY A 368 -27.21 19.62 -8.83
CA GLY A 368 -26.55 19.42 -10.13
C GLY A 368 -26.86 18.10 -10.83
N VAL A 369 -27.44 17.13 -10.12
CA VAL A 369 -27.91 15.85 -10.67
C VAL A 369 -29.30 15.50 -10.12
N ALA A 370 -30.04 14.67 -10.85
CA ALA A 370 -31.35 14.18 -10.43
C ALA A 370 -31.19 13.01 -9.44
N CYS A 371 -32.00 13.04 -8.38
CA CYS A 371 -32.08 11.95 -7.41
C CYS A 371 -33.51 11.58 -7.08
N THR A 372 -33.73 10.29 -6.90
CA THR A 372 -34.97 9.79 -6.30
C THR A 372 -34.90 9.95 -4.78
N PRO A 373 -35.99 10.42 -4.12
CA PRO A 373 -36.07 10.56 -2.67
C PRO A 373 -36.08 9.22 -1.96
#